data_AF-A0A965I2S9-F1
#
_entry.id   AF-A0A965I2S9-F1
#
_cell.length_a   1.000
_cell.length_b   1.000
_cell.length_c   1.000
_cell.angle_alpha   90.00
_cell.angle_beta   90.00
_cell.angle_gamma   90.00
#
_symmetry.space_group_name_H-M   'P 1'
#
loop_
_entity.id
_entity.type
_entity.pdbx_description
1 polymer ?
#
loop_
_entity_poly.entity_id
_entity_poly.type
_entity_poly.pdbx_seq_one_letter_code
_entity_poly.pdbx_strand_id
1 'polypeptide(L)'
;DQGRCGDQHQRPACLRACPVEPKAITKDPVTGVVSVLENRCVGCGECVAACPYGAMGFDAEGHHAVKCDLCHDRRANGDLTTACQAVCPTNAIRFGDRDDLISEFEAEGRQSIDNDPWLLGPATIYLDRLIKVASDFSSTDKANPAVTDSGWSQKDEVTTFPYGLPREEREADRIEPGGCNICFNACTTNFHFKGNKLVKVTGNPADPKLKGRVCPKSQLTLQLYGSKDRLKTPLKRVGARGENVFEPISWDQALDEIAAKLAGVREKYGPDALGIFTGTRTGTLTNKGYIRIFSQMWGTPNVETTEPYCSSGKNIAYTLVQGVGGSGNSYVEDDLGAAELYVYIGDNQAETRPVHFGMINDWRLKKGAKMVVVDPRFTVTASKADKHLAIRPGGDMALSLAIAHHILANDLHDAKFCQDWVIGWEKWRDFIFSQGYTP
;
A
#
# COMPACT_ATOMS: atom_id res chain seq x y z
N ASP A 1 1.24 -15.50 -5.20
CA ASP A 1 2.00 -15.37 -6.47
C ASP A 1 3.50 -15.57 -6.44
N GLN A 2 4.08 -16.36 -5.52
CA GLN A 2 5.51 -16.70 -5.58
C GLN A 2 5.83 -18.21 -5.42
N GLY A 3 4.84 -19.09 -5.55
CA GLY A 3 4.99 -20.56 -5.41
C GLY A 3 4.79 -21.38 -6.70
N ARG A 4 4.79 -20.73 -7.88
CA ARG A 4 4.15 -21.26 -9.09
C ARG A 4 5.02 -22.19 -9.96
N CYS A 5 5.74 -23.17 -9.42
CA CYS A 5 6.49 -24.08 -10.33
C CYS A 5 6.91 -25.46 -9.82
N GLY A 6 6.60 -25.86 -8.58
CA GLY A 6 7.10 -27.13 -8.04
C GLY A 6 6.61 -28.38 -8.77
N ASP A 7 5.51 -28.29 -9.54
CA ASP A 7 5.01 -29.37 -10.40
C ASP A 7 4.45 -28.89 -11.75
N GLN A 8 4.43 -27.59 -12.01
CA GLN A 8 3.52 -27.01 -13.02
C GLN A 8 3.92 -27.22 -14.49
N HIS A 9 5.10 -27.79 -14.77
CA HIS A 9 5.51 -28.08 -16.14
C HIS A 9 6.26 -29.39 -16.22
N GLN A 10 5.65 -30.41 -16.83
CA GLN A 10 6.43 -31.53 -17.36
C GLN A 10 7.50 -31.03 -18.37
N ARG A 11 7.28 -29.87 -19.01
CA ARG A 11 8.17 -29.25 -20.00
C ARG A 11 8.31 -27.72 -19.80
N PRO A 12 9.15 -27.23 -18.87
CA PRO A 12 9.27 -25.79 -18.59
C PRO A 12 9.70 -24.98 -19.81
N ALA A 13 8.96 -23.91 -20.14
CA ALA A 13 9.28 -23.02 -21.25
C ALA A 13 10.64 -22.31 -21.06
N CYS A 14 10.93 -21.86 -19.84
CA CYS A 14 12.20 -21.23 -19.48
C CYS A 14 13.41 -22.15 -19.73
N LEU A 15 13.29 -23.44 -19.42
CA LEU A 15 14.35 -24.42 -19.68
C LEU A 15 14.59 -24.61 -21.19
N ARG A 16 13.54 -24.65 -22.00
CA ARG A 16 13.66 -24.75 -23.47
C ARG A 16 14.25 -23.49 -24.09
N ALA A 17 13.83 -22.32 -23.63
CA ALA A 17 14.29 -21.02 -24.10
C ALA A 17 15.74 -20.72 -23.73
N CYS A 18 16.31 -21.37 -22.71
CA CYS A 18 17.71 -21.18 -22.35
C CYS A 18 18.65 -21.59 -23.51
N PRO A 19 19.41 -20.63 -24.10
CA PRO A 19 20.26 -20.88 -25.26
C PRO A 19 21.66 -21.40 -24.90
N VAL A 20 21.98 -21.50 -23.60
CA VAL A 20 23.29 -21.93 -23.10
C VAL A 20 23.41 -23.45 -23.14
N GLU A 21 24.58 -23.97 -23.49
CA GLU A 21 24.90 -25.40 -23.46
C GLU A 21 26.20 -25.65 -22.64
N PRO A 22 26.14 -26.43 -21.54
CA PRO A 22 24.96 -27.00 -20.90
C PRO A 22 24.01 -25.91 -20.37
N LYS A 23 22.71 -26.20 -20.39
CA LYS A 23 21.67 -25.24 -19.97
C LYS A 23 21.93 -24.64 -18.59
N ALA A 24 21.67 -23.34 -18.48
CA ALA A 24 21.71 -22.58 -17.23
C ALA A 24 20.43 -22.74 -16.40
N ILE A 25 19.46 -23.52 -16.87
CA ILE A 25 18.21 -23.79 -16.16
C ILE A 25 18.03 -25.30 -16.12
N THR A 26 17.80 -25.82 -14.91
CA THR A 26 17.58 -27.25 -14.66
C THR A 26 16.24 -27.47 -14.01
N LYS A 27 15.68 -28.67 -14.21
CA LYS A 27 14.53 -29.15 -13.45
C LYS A 27 14.97 -30.39 -12.69
N ASP A 28 14.77 -30.38 -11.38
CA ASP A 28 14.98 -31.56 -10.55
C ASP A 28 13.88 -32.60 -10.85
N PRO A 29 14.25 -33.85 -11.22
CA PRO A 29 13.28 -34.87 -11.60
C PRO A 29 12.50 -35.45 -10.41
N VAL A 30 12.98 -35.27 -9.18
CA VAL A 30 12.37 -35.79 -7.95
C VAL A 30 11.51 -34.71 -7.28
N THR A 31 12.05 -33.50 -7.12
CA THR A 31 11.33 -32.41 -6.42
C THR A 31 10.42 -31.61 -7.35
N GLY A 32 10.66 -31.69 -8.66
CA GLY A 32 9.98 -30.92 -9.70
C GLY A 32 10.42 -29.46 -9.79
N VAL A 33 11.33 -29.01 -8.91
CA VAL A 33 11.78 -27.62 -8.83
C VAL A 33 12.64 -27.25 -10.03
N VAL A 34 12.28 -26.12 -10.65
CA VAL A 34 13.08 -25.48 -11.70
C VAL A 34 14.00 -24.44 -11.07
N SER A 35 15.31 -24.56 -11.27
CA SER A 35 16.34 -23.66 -10.73
C SER A 35 17.17 -23.04 -11.84
N VAL A 36 17.71 -21.84 -11.56
CA VAL A 36 18.65 -21.15 -12.44
C VAL A 36 20.06 -21.34 -11.88
N LEU A 37 20.95 -21.90 -12.69
CA LEU A 37 22.38 -21.98 -12.41
C LEU A 37 23.01 -20.63 -12.78
N GLU A 38 23.08 -19.72 -11.82
CA GLU A 38 23.52 -18.33 -12.01
C GLU A 38 24.92 -18.27 -12.64
N ASN A 39 25.82 -19.15 -12.21
CA ASN A 39 27.19 -19.26 -12.76
C ASN A 39 27.25 -19.67 -14.25
N ARG A 40 26.15 -20.12 -14.84
CA ARG A 40 26.03 -20.47 -16.27
C ARG A 40 25.12 -19.52 -17.03
N CYS A 41 24.41 -18.63 -16.34
CA CYS A 41 23.48 -17.72 -16.97
C CYS A 41 24.25 -16.63 -17.71
N VAL A 42 23.93 -16.43 -19.00
CA VAL A 42 24.55 -15.38 -19.84
C VAL A 42 23.75 -14.08 -19.85
N GLY A 43 22.70 -13.96 -19.02
CA GLY A 43 21.93 -12.72 -18.91
C GLY A 43 21.06 -12.34 -20.11
N CYS A 44 20.83 -13.25 -21.06
CA CYS A 44 20.07 -12.95 -22.29
C CYS A 44 18.57 -12.64 -22.07
N GLY A 45 17.99 -13.03 -20.93
CA GLY A 45 16.58 -12.75 -20.62
C GLY A 45 15.55 -13.57 -21.41
N GLU A 46 15.96 -14.43 -22.35
CA GLU A 46 15.05 -15.25 -23.16
C GLU A 46 14.11 -16.11 -22.32
N CYS A 47 14.61 -16.67 -21.22
CA CYS A 47 13.79 -17.45 -20.29
C CYS A 47 12.78 -16.61 -19.50
N VAL A 48 13.03 -15.30 -19.32
CA VAL A 48 12.13 -14.35 -18.67
C VAL A 48 11.01 -13.99 -19.64
N ALA A 49 11.36 -13.62 -20.88
CA ALA A 49 10.40 -13.32 -21.94
C ALA A 49 9.53 -14.53 -22.31
N ALA A 50 10.13 -15.73 -22.35
CA ALA A 50 9.43 -16.96 -22.68
C ALA A 50 8.58 -17.52 -21.52
N CYS A 51 8.57 -16.90 -20.34
CA CYS A 51 7.78 -17.37 -19.20
C CYS A 51 6.35 -16.80 -19.26
N PRO A 52 5.32 -17.58 -19.65
CA PRO A 52 3.96 -17.05 -19.77
C PRO A 52 3.30 -16.75 -18.41
N TYR A 53 3.95 -17.16 -17.30
CA TYR A 53 3.45 -17.01 -15.94
C TYR A 53 4.14 -15.90 -15.15
N GLY A 54 5.14 -15.22 -15.74
CA GLY A 54 5.94 -14.20 -15.05
C GLY A 54 6.69 -14.72 -13.81
N ALA A 55 6.91 -16.04 -13.71
CA ALA A 55 7.59 -16.67 -12.58
C ALA A 55 9.12 -16.50 -12.63
N MET A 56 9.64 -16.13 -13.79
CA MET A 56 11.05 -15.78 -14.00
C MET A 56 11.21 -14.27 -13.83
N GLY A 57 12.17 -13.86 -13.02
CA GLY A 57 12.64 -12.48 -12.91
C GLY A 57 13.98 -12.29 -13.61
N PHE A 58 14.38 -11.04 -13.79
CA PHE A 58 15.70 -10.67 -14.26
C PHE A 58 16.39 -9.80 -13.21
N ASP A 59 17.59 -10.20 -12.80
CA ASP A 59 18.47 -9.35 -12.02
C ASP A 59 19.29 -8.46 -12.97
N ALA A 60 18.99 -7.16 -12.95
CA ALA A 60 19.66 -6.18 -13.78
C ALA A 60 21.08 -5.84 -13.32
N GLU A 61 21.41 -6.09 -12.04
CA GLU A 61 22.75 -5.82 -11.50
C GLU A 61 23.67 -7.03 -11.70
N GLY A 62 23.19 -8.23 -11.36
CA GLY A 62 23.93 -9.49 -11.56
C GLY A 62 23.95 -9.99 -13.02
N HIS A 63 23.15 -9.39 -13.90
CA HIS A 63 23.00 -9.81 -15.30
C HIS A 63 22.65 -11.29 -15.46
N HIS A 64 21.72 -11.81 -14.65
CA HIS A 64 21.22 -13.18 -14.80
C HIS A 64 19.72 -13.27 -14.54
N ALA A 65 19.12 -14.35 -15.03
CA ALA A 65 17.75 -14.67 -14.69
C ALA A 65 17.66 -15.17 -13.24
N VAL A 66 16.54 -14.91 -12.58
CA VAL A 66 16.27 -15.36 -11.21
C VAL A 66 14.90 -16.02 -11.14
N LYS A 67 14.75 -16.99 -10.24
CA LYS A 67 13.47 -17.65 -9.97
C LYS A 67 13.47 -18.13 -8.51
N CYS A 68 12.33 -18.03 -7.84
CA CYS A 68 12.14 -18.65 -6.54
C CYS A 68 12.24 -20.18 -6.64
N ASP A 69 13.18 -20.77 -5.91
CA ASP A 69 13.44 -22.22 -5.81
C ASP A 69 13.61 -22.70 -4.36
N LEU A 70 13.32 -21.84 -3.37
CA LEU A 70 13.51 -22.04 -1.92
C LEU A 70 12.74 -23.21 -1.29
N CYS A 71 11.93 -23.94 -2.06
CA CYS A 71 11.23 -25.14 -1.59
C CYS A 71 11.91 -26.44 -2.03
N HIS A 72 13.10 -26.39 -2.65
CA HIS A 72 13.84 -27.57 -3.09
C HIS A 72 14.11 -28.55 -1.93
N ASP A 73 14.82 -28.12 -0.89
CA ASP A 73 15.14 -28.97 0.27
C ASP A 73 13.88 -29.49 0.97
N ARG A 74 12.85 -28.64 1.02
CA ARG A 74 11.55 -29.00 1.62
C ARG A 74 10.89 -30.16 0.87
N ARG A 75 10.88 -30.09 -0.46
CA ARG A 75 10.33 -31.14 -1.33
C ARG A 75 11.20 -32.40 -1.33
N ALA A 76 12.52 -32.24 -1.27
CA ALA A 76 13.47 -33.36 -1.19
C ALA A 76 13.27 -34.19 0.09
N ASN A 77 12.86 -33.55 1.19
CA ASN A 77 12.59 -34.20 2.47
C ASN A 77 11.19 -34.83 2.59
N GLY A 78 10.40 -34.85 1.51
CA GLY A 78 9.10 -35.53 1.46
C GLY A 78 7.91 -34.70 1.94
N ASP A 79 8.07 -33.40 2.19
CA ASP A 79 6.92 -32.52 2.48
C ASP A 79 6.00 -32.41 1.25
N LEU A 80 4.70 -32.63 1.48
CA LEU A 80 3.67 -32.60 0.44
C LEU A 80 3.33 -31.18 -0.08
N THR A 81 3.95 -30.14 0.46
CA THR A 81 3.49 -28.74 0.35
C THR A 81 4.65 -27.75 0.20
N THR A 82 4.41 -26.64 -0.49
CA THR A 82 5.37 -25.52 -0.59
C THR A 82 5.27 -24.61 0.63
N ALA A 83 6.37 -23.96 1.00
CA ALA A 83 6.39 -23.06 2.15
C ALA A 83 5.31 -21.97 2.07
N CYS A 84 5.07 -21.40 0.88
CA CYS A 84 4.03 -20.39 0.69
C CYS A 84 2.60 -20.94 0.79
N GLN A 85 2.37 -22.21 0.46
CA GLN A 85 1.07 -22.86 0.65
C GLN A 85 0.86 -23.20 2.13
N ALA A 86 1.87 -23.78 2.79
CA ALA A 86 1.79 -24.13 4.21
C ALA A 86 1.45 -22.94 5.12
N VAL A 87 1.88 -21.73 4.75
CA VAL A 87 1.63 -20.51 5.53
C VAL A 87 0.43 -19.69 5.02
N CYS A 88 -0.28 -20.14 3.99
CA CYS A 88 -1.38 -19.37 3.40
C CYS A 88 -2.59 -19.37 4.36
N PRO A 89 -2.91 -18.26 5.05
CA PRO A 89 -3.89 -18.27 6.13
C PRO A 89 -5.34 -18.43 5.65
N THR A 90 -5.56 -18.34 4.34
CA THR A 90 -6.88 -18.37 3.70
C THR A 90 -7.02 -19.52 2.71
N ASN A 91 -6.02 -20.42 2.63
CA ASN A 91 -5.94 -21.47 1.61
C ASN A 91 -6.12 -20.95 0.17
N ALA A 92 -5.83 -19.67 -0.07
CA ALA A 92 -5.88 -19.04 -1.38
C ALA A 92 -4.81 -19.58 -2.34
N ILE A 93 -3.82 -20.30 -1.82
CA ILE A 93 -2.79 -21.01 -2.58
C ILE A 93 -2.89 -22.48 -2.17
N ARG A 94 -3.21 -23.36 -3.11
CA ARG A 94 -3.10 -24.82 -2.97
C ARG A 94 -1.99 -25.33 -3.89
N PHE A 95 -1.34 -26.42 -3.50
CA PHE A 95 -0.26 -27.05 -4.24
C PHE A 95 -0.53 -28.56 -4.27
N GLY A 96 -0.44 -29.16 -5.45
CA GLY A 96 -0.81 -30.54 -5.70
C GLY A 96 -0.87 -30.83 -7.20
N ASP A 97 -1.24 -32.06 -7.55
CA ASP A 97 -1.52 -32.42 -8.94
C ASP A 97 -2.71 -31.61 -9.47
N ARG A 98 -2.64 -31.25 -10.74
CA ARG A 98 -3.65 -30.39 -11.37
C ARG A 98 -5.01 -31.07 -11.42
N ASP A 99 -5.06 -32.33 -11.84
CA ASP A 99 -6.33 -33.02 -12.11
C ASP A 99 -7.02 -33.40 -10.79
N ASP A 100 -6.23 -33.70 -9.76
CA ASP A 100 -6.72 -33.88 -8.39
C ASP A 100 -7.32 -32.58 -7.83
N LEU A 101 -6.61 -31.45 -7.96
CA LEU A 101 -7.10 -30.15 -7.51
C LEU A 101 -8.38 -29.72 -8.25
N ILE A 102 -8.46 -29.94 -9.57
CA ILE A 102 -9.69 -29.67 -10.33
C ILE A 102 -10.85 -30.50 -9.78
N SER A 103 -10.64 -31.81 -9.58
CA SER A 103 -11.66 -32.72 -9.07
C SER A 103 -12.15 -32.31 -7.68
N GLU A 104 -11.24 -31.87 -6.80
CA GLU A 104 -11.59 -31.33 -5.48
C GLU A 104 -12.46 -30.07 -5.59
N PHE A 105 -12.11 -29.12 -6.44
CA PHE A 105 -12.85 -27.86 -6.56
C PHE A 105 -14.21 -28.01 -7.26
N GLU A 106 -14.32 -28.92 -8.23
CA GLU A 106 -15.60 -29.29 -8.82
C GLU A 106 -16.53 -29.93 -7.78
N ALA A 107 -16.00 -30.78 -6.88
CA ALA A 107 -16.74 -31.33 -5.75
C ALA A 107 -17.15 -30.26 -4.71
N GLU A 108 -16.35 -29.18 -4.56
CA GLU A 108 -16.69 -28.00 -3.75
C GLU A 108 -17.76 -27.10 -4.43
N GLY A 109 -18.24 -27.45 -5.63
CA GLY A 109 -19.26 -26.70 -6.37
C GLY A 109 -18.76 -25.37 -6.96
N ARG A 110 -17.43 -25.23 -7.11
CA ARG A 110 -16.77 -24.02 -7.59
C ARG A 110 -16.56 -24.07 -9.09
N GLN A 111 -16.78 -22.96 -9.79
CA GLN A 111 -16.54 -22.88 -11.22
C GLN A 111 -15.15 -22.32 -11.54
N SER A 112 -14.49 -22.94 -12.52
CA SER A 112 -13.28 -22.40 -13.15
C SER A 112 -13.62 -21.14 -13.94
N ILE A 113 -12.91 -20.06 -13.63
CA ILE A 113 -12.81 -18.85 -14.44
C ILE A 113 -11.61 -19.09 -15.38
N ASP A 114 -11.85 -19.85 -16.45
CA ASP A 114 -10.79 -20.19 -17.39
C ASP A 114 -10.34 -18.95 -18.17
N ASN A 115 -9.06 -18.64 -18.05
CA ASN A 115 -8.38 -17.63 -18.84
C ASN A 115 -7.03 -18.23 -19.24
N ASP A 116 -7.04 -19.12 -20.23
CA ASP A 116 -5.85 -19.54 -20.97
C ASP A 116 -5.74 -18.77 -22.31
N PRO A 117 -5.26 -17.52 -22.30
CA PRO A 117 -5.11 -16.73 -23.53
C PRO A 117 -4.06 -17.31 -24.50
N TRP A 118 -3.32 -18.36 -24.12
CA TRP A 118 -2.18 -18.87 -24.90
C TRP A 118 -2.33 -20.32 -25.35
N LEU A 119 -3.43 -21.01 -25.01
CA LEU A 119 -3.73 -22.40 -25.38
C LEU A 119 -2.61 -23.38 -24.97
N LEU A 120 -1.90 -23.08 -23.88
CA LEU A 120 -0.81 -23.91 -23.36
C LEU A 120 -1.26 -24.82 -22.21
N GLY A 121 -2.55 -24.77 -21.86
CA GLY A 121 -3.11 -25.33 -20.63
C GLY A 121 -2.80 -24.40 -19.45
N PRO A 122 -3.81 -23.91 -18.69
CA PRO A 122 -3.53 -22.98 -17.61
C PRO A 122 -2.84 -23.71 -16.43
N ALA A 123 -1.68 -23.20 -16.01
CA ALA A 123 -1.01 -23.60 -14.76
C ALA A 123 -1.61 -22.93 -13.50
N THR A 124 -2.62 -22.07 -13.66
CA THR A 124 -3.35 -21.43 -12.56
C THR A 124 -4.81 -21.36 -12.95
N ILE A 125 -5.65 -22.08 -12.23
CA ILE A 125 -7.10 -22.07 -12.40
C ILE A 125 -7.65 -21.07 -11.39
N TYR A 126 -8.18 -19.96 -11.89
CA TYR A 126 -8.92 -19.04 -11.04
C TYR A 126 -10.29 -19.65 -10.81
N LEU A 127 -10.72 -19.70 -9.56
CA LEU A 127 -12.04 -20.20 -9.20
C LEU A 127 -12.91 -19.03 -8.77
N ASP A 128 -14.21 -19.19 -8.93
CA ASP A 128 -15.18 -18.29 -8.31
C ASP A 128 -15.00 -18.21 -6.77
N ARG A 129 -15.50 -17.10 -6.21
CA ARG A 129 -15.36 -16.80 -4.78
C ARG A 129 -16.36 -17.63 -3.99
N LEU A 130 -15.92 -18.22 -2.87
CA LEU A 130 -16.81 -18.86 -1.90
C LEU A 130 -17.83 -17.82 -1.38
N ILE A 131 -19.12 -18.07 -1.60
CA ILE A 131 -20.21 -17.15 -1.23
C ILE A 131 -20.51 -17.18 0.29
N LYS A 132 -20.01 -18.16 1.04
CA LYS A 132 -20.10 -18.23 2.50
C LYS A 132 -18.81 -18.83 3.08
N VAL A 133 -18.21 -18.14 4.04
CA VAL A 133 -17.22 -18.74 4.95
C VAL A 133 -17.95 -18.98 6.27
N ALA A 134 -18.03 -20.25 6.70
CA ALA A 134 -18.49 -20.60 8.03
C ALA A 134 -17.68 -19.83 9.08
N SER A 135 -18.35 -19.43 10.15
CA SER A 135 -17.96 -18.54 11.26
C SER A 135 -16.74 -18.95 12.10
N ASP A 136 -15.90 -19.87 11.63
CA ASP A 136 -15.12 -20.73 12.52
C ASP A 136 -13.62 -20.44 12.45
N PHE A 137 -13.24 -19.20 12.11
CA PHE A 137 -11.83 -18.82 12.12
C PHE A 137 -11.37 -18.55 13.56
N SER A 138 -10.84 -19.59 14.23
CA SER A 138 -10.21 -19.45 15.54
C SER A 138 -8.73 -19.10 15.43
N SER A 139 -8.29 -18.05 16.13
CA SER A 139 -6.87 -17.68 16.22
C SER A 139 -6.06 -18.57 17.17
N THR A 140 -6.65 -19.61 17.74
CA THR A 140 -5.97 -20.53 18.67
C THR A 140 -5.01 -21.49 17.96
N ASP A 141 -5.12 -21.66 16.65
CA ASP A 141 -4.23 -22.51 15.84
C ASP A 141 -2.99 -21.75 15.34
N LYS A 142 -2.72 -20.55 15.88
CA LYS A 142 -1.49 -19.81 15.62
C LYS A 142 -0.30 -20.55 16.23
N ALA A 143 0.40 -21.34 15.44
CA ALA A 143 1.82 -21.55 15.69
C ALA A 143 2.56 -20.25 15.38
N ASN A 144 3.38 -19.76 16.32
CA ASN A 144 4.28 -18.64 16.04
C ASN A 144 5.14 -18.98 14.81
N PRO A 145 5.37 -18.04 13.88
CA PRO A 145 6.21 -18.30 12.72
C PRO A 145 7.62 -18.68 13.17
N ALA A 146 8.15 -19.80 12.68
CA ALA A 146 9.51 -20.29 12.95
C ALA A 146 10.65 -19.36 12.43
N VAL A 147 10.32 -18.14 12.02
CA VAL A 147 11.28 -17.10 11.63
C VAL A 147 11.99 -16.51 12.87
N THR A 148 11.53 -16.82 14.09
CA THR A 148 12.19 -16.37 15.32
C THR A 148 13.33 -17.28 15.80
N ASP A 149 13.44 -18.52 15.30
CA ASP A 149 14.21 -19.57 16.00
C ASP A 149 15.36 -20.20 15.19
N SER A 150 16.03 -19.48 14.26
CA SER A 150 17.28 -19.99 13.65
C SER A 150 18.37 -18.94 13.39
N GLY A 151 19.20 -18.71 14.41
CA GLY A 151 20.63 -19.08 14.43
C GLY A 151 21.64 -18.59 13.37
N TRP A 152 21.32 -17.77 12.39
CA TRP A 152 22.37 -17.30 11.48
C TRP A 152 23.21 -16.17 12.12
N SER A 153 24.32 -15.76 11.54
CA SER A 153 24.94 -14.46 11.83
C SER A 153 25.44 -13.90 10.51
N GLN A 154 25.23 -12.59 10.27
CA GLN A 154 25.80 -11.87 9.15
C GLN A 154 27.26 -11.58 9.44
N LYS A 155 28.12 -11.79 8.44
CA LYS A 155 29.25 -10.90 8.18
C LYS A 155 29.11 -10.32 6.79
N ASP A 156 29.21 -9.00 6.75
CA ASP A 156 29.24 -8.10 5.60
C ASP A 156 30.44 -8.42 4.66
N GLU A 157 30.53 -8.00 3.41
CA GLU A 157 30.15 -6.74 2.73
C GLU A 157 30.02 -7.07 1.21
N VAL A 158 29.21 -6.48 0.31
CA VAL A 158 28.54 -5.18 0.17
C VAL A 158 27.24 -5.38 -0.64
N THR A 159 26.11 -5.01 -0.04
CA THR A 159 24.75 -4.79 -0.60
C THR A 159 24.14 -5.83 -1.55
N THR A 160 23.84 -7.02 -1.01
CA THR A 160 22.70 -7.85 -1.46
C THR A 160 21.62 -7.79 -0.39
N PHE A 161 20.34 -7.96 -0.73
CA PHE A 161 19.22 -7.88 0.22
C PHE A 161 18.80 -9.30 0.68
N PRO A 162 19.31 -9.86 1.80
CA PRO A 162 19.07 -11.25 2.19
C PRO A 162 18.07 -11.29 3.36
N TYR A 163 16.96 -12.00 3.18
CA TYR A 163 16.06 -12.36 4.28
C TYR A 163 16.71 -13.48 5.12
N GLY A 164 16.68 -13.38 6.46
CA GLY A 164 17.06 -14.48 7.37
C GLY A 164 18.42 -14.40 8.09
N LEU A 165 19.25 -13.41 7.75
CA LEU A 165 20.50 -12.99 8.43
C LEU A 165 20.31 -12.40 9.85
N PRO A 166 20.77 -12.95 11.00
CA PRO A 166 20.94 -12.19 12.24
C PRO A 166 22.02 -11.17 12.06
N ARG A 167 21.66 -9.95 12.42
CA ARG A 167 22.43 -8.75 12.14
C ARG A 167 22.72 -8.14 13.49
N GLU A 168 23.88 -8.44 14.07
CA GLU A 168 24.29 -7.81 15.32
C GLU A 168 24.29 -6.28 15.14
N GLU A 169 24.60 -5.77 13.93
CA GLU A 169 24.47 -4.34 13.63
C GLU A 169 23.05 -3.80 13.63
N ARG A 170 22.02 -4.65 13.72
CA ARG A 170 20.61 -4.27 13.92
C ARG A 170 20.04 -4.61 15.29
N GLU A 171 20.84 -5.17 16.20
CA GLU A 171 20.45 -5.24 17.60
C GLU A 171 20.41 -3.83 18.18
N ALA A 172 19.25 -3.50 18.72
CA ALA A 172 19.01 -2.17 19.24
C ALA A 172 19.46 -2.11 20.70
N ASP A 173 20.23 -1.09 21.06
CA ASP A 173 20.50 -0.73 22.46
C ASP A 173 19.39 0.16 23.03
N ARG A 174 18.59 0.78 22.16
CA ARG A 174 17.50 1.68 22.53
C ARG A 174 16.32 1.56 21.59
N ILE A 175 15.11 1.58 22.15
CA ILE A 175 13.86 1.63 21.40
C ILE A 175 13.10 2.89 21.80
N GLU A 176 12.73 3.70 20.82
CA GLU A 176 11.95 4.91 21.03
C GLU A 176 10.61 4.83 20.31
N PRO A 177 9.48 5.12 20.98
CA PRO A 177 8.19 5.20 20.33
C PRO A 177 8.12 6.43 19.42
N GLY A 178 7.40 6.31 18.32
CA GLY A 178 7.11 7.41 17.42
C GLY A 178 5.96 7.09 16.48
N GLY A 179 5.87 7.84 15.38
CA GLY A 179 4.82 7.67 14.38
C GLY A 179 5.38 7.63 12.97
N CYS A 180 4.77 6.80 12.13
CA CYS A 180 5.01 6.80 10.69
C CYS A 180 4.63 8.15 10.09
N ASN A 181 5.51 8.76 9.30
CA ASN A 181 5.28 10.06 8.68
C ASN A 181 4.94 9.98 7.17
N ILE A 182 4.55 8.81 6.66
CA ILE A 182 4.25 8.63 5.23
C ILE A 182 2.79 9.01 4.90
N CYS A 183 1.82 8.23 5.39
CA CYS A 183 0.39 8.50 5.19
C CYS A 183 -0.22 9.24 6.40
N PHE A 184 -1.46 9.71 6.29
CA PHE A 184 -2.06 10.56 7.32
C PHE A 184 -2.52 9.81 8.57
N ASN A 185 -2.60 8.47 8.50
CA ASN A 185 -2.97 7.63 9.64
C ASN A 185 -1.91 7.60 10.74
N ALA A 186 -0.68 8.01 10.43
CA ALA A 186 0.42 8.15 11.40
C ALA A 186 0.56 6.93 12.34
N CYS A 187 0.53 5.71 11.79
CA CYS A 187 0.60 4.47 12.56
C CYS A 187 1.76 4.54 13.57
N THR A 188 1.49 4.13 14.80
CA THR A 188 2.48 4.13 15.88
C THR A 188 3.56 3.11 15.60
N THR A 189 4.81 3.55 15.73
CA THR A 189 6.01 2.77 15.42
C THR A 189 6.96 2.77 16.60
N ASN A 190 7.78 1.74 16.66
CA ASN A 190 8.98 1.71 17.50
C ASN A 190 10.19 1.86 16.58
N PHE A 191 10.99 2.87 16.87
CA PHE A 191 12.28 3.13 16.22
C PHE A 191 13.38 2.49 17.05
N HIS A 192 14.14 1.60 16.42
CA HIS A 192 15.16 0.79 17.06
C HIS A 192 16.53 1.36 16.69
N PHE A 193 17.29 1.80 17.69
CA PHE A 193 18.58 2.44 17.52
C PHE A 193 19.71 1.55 18.03
N LYS A 194 20.87 1.65 17.37
CA LYS A 194 22.16 1.19 17.88
C LYS A 194 23.08 2.41 17.90
N GLY A 195 23.37 2.93 19.09
CA GLY A 195 23.94 4.25 19.27
C GLY A 195 23.10 5.33 18.56
N ASN A 196 23.72 6.05 17.62
CA ASN A 196 23.06 7.10 16.84
C ASN A 196 22.48 6.63 15.49
N LYS A 197 22.56 5.33 15.18
CA LYS A 197 22.05 4.78 13.92
C LYS A 197 20.69 4.14 14.13
N LEU A 198 19.71 4.54 13.31
CA LEU A 198 18.45 3.81 13.21
C LEU A 198 18.70 2.52 12.43
N VAL A 199 18.31 1.39 13.00
CA VAL A 199 18.62 0.06 12.44
C VAL A 199 17.39 -0.78 12.11
N LYS A 200 16.25 -0.46 12.73
CA LYS A 200 14.98 -1.17 12.50
C LYS A 200 13.79 -0.26 12.83
N VAL A 201 12.67 -0.50 12.15
CA VAL A 201 11.38 0.13 12.44
C VAL A 201 10.33 -0.98 12.54
N THR A 202 9.62 -1.04 13.67
CA THR A 202 8.48 -1.95 13.86
C THR A 202 7.23 -1.17 14.22
N GLY A 203 6.07 -1.80 14.19
CA GLY A 203 4.90 -1.21 14.83
C GLY A 203 5.02 -1.23 16.35
N ASN A 204 4.29 -0.34 17.01
CA ASN A 204 4.21 -0.30 18.47
C ASN A 204 3.13 -1.29 18.97
N PRO A 205 3.49 -2.38 19.66
CA PRO A 205 2.53 -3.35 20.17
C PRO A 205 1.65 -2.79 21.31
N ALA A 206 2.10 -1.74 21.99
CA ALA A 206 1.33 -1.07 23.04
C ALA A 206 0.20 -0.18 22.51
N ASP A 207 0.10 0.01 21.18
CA ASP A 207 -1.02 0.70 20.57
C ASP A 207 -2.31 -0.10 20.77
N PRO A 208 -3.32 0.44 21.47
CA PRO A 208 -4.54 -0.29 21.80
C PRO A 208 -5.37 -0.67 20.58
N LYS A 209 -5.23 0.06 19.47
CA LYS A 209 -6.01 -0.14 18.24
C LYS A 209 -5.24 -0.97 17.22
N LEU A 210 -4.03 -0.53 16.88
CA LEU A 210 -3.23 -1.12 15.82
C LEU A 210 -2.44 -2.34 16.29
N LYS A 211 -2.14 -2.46 17.59
CA LYS A 211 -1.45 -3.62 18.20
C LYS A 211 -0.20 -4.04 17.42
N GLY A 212 0.62 -3.04 17.04
CA GLY A 212 1.85 -3.26 16.28
C GLY A 212 1.69 -3.43 14.76
N ARG A 213 0.48 -3.32 14.21
CA ARG A 213 0.26 -3.39 12.76
C ARG A 213 0.79 -2.14 12.06
N VAL A 214 1.66 -2.36 11.09
CA VAL A 214 2.21 -1.33 10.18
C VAL A 214 2.23 -1.87 8.76
N CYS A 215 2.32 -0.98 7.77
CA CYS A 215 2.47 -1.38 6.36
C CYS A 215 3.93 -1.34 5.91
N PRO A 216 4.26 -1.95 4.75
CA PRO A 216 5.63 -1.99 4.25
C PRO A 216 6.29 -0.62 4.14
N LYS A 217 5.52 0.42 3.76
CA LYS A 217 6.01 1.80 3.66
C LYS A 217 6.66 2.28 4.97
N SER A 218 6.10 1.90 6.12
CA SER A 218 6.63 2.29 7.43
C SER A 218 7.95 1.62 7.77
N GLN A 219 8.15 0.37 7.35
CA GLN A 219 9.39 -0.36 7.60
C GLN A 219 10.48 0.10 6.63
N LEU A 220 10.09 0.38 5.39
CA LEU A 220 10.98 0.83 4.32
C LEU A 220 11.46 2.28 4.51
N THR A 221 10.89 3.08 5.43
CA THR A 221 11.45 4.41 5.74
C THR A 221 12.89 4.34 6.25
N LEU A 222 13.33 3.19 6.77
CA LEU A 222 14.73 2.96 7.11
C LEU A 222 15.68 3.23 5.92
N GLN A 223 15.26 2.88 4.70
CA GLN A 223 16.03 3.13 3.48
C GLN A 223 16.13 4.64 3.18
N LEU A 224 15.08 5.41 3.47
CA LEU A 224 15.10 6.87 3.30
C LEU A 224 16.08 7.54 4.27
N TYR A 225 16.08 7.11 5.54
CA TYR A 225 16.99 7.67 6.55
C TYR A 225 18.46 7.30 6.27
N GLY A 226 18.70 6.11 5.74
CA GLY A 226 20.02 5.57 5.40
C GLY A 226 20.48 5.83 3.97
N SER A 227 19.72 6.59 3.16
CA SER A 227 20.08 6.86 1.77
C SER A 227 21.41 7.61 1.67
N LYS A 228 22.27 7.19 0.72
CA LYS A 228 23.53 7.88 0.40
C LYS A 228 23.29 9.26 -0.21
N ASP A 229 22.14 9.45 -0.86
CA ASP A 229 21.76 10.68 -1.54
C ASP A 229 21.11 11.71 -0.59
N ARG A 230 20.99 11.38 0.70
CA ARG A 230 20.43 12.30 1.69
C ARG A 230 21.29 13.55 1.82
N LEU A 231 20.68 14.71 1.57
CA LEU A 231 21.33 16.01 1.80
C LEU A 231 21.58 16.23 3.29
N LYS A 232 22.83 16.54 3.64
CA LYS A 232 23.30 16.75 5.03
C LYS A 232 23.78 18.18 5.30
N THR A 233 24.01 18.96 4.25
CA THR A 233 24.52 20.32 4.32
C THR A 233 23.79 21.20 3.31
N PRO A 234 23.65 22.52 3.55
CA PRO A 234 23.14 23.44 2.56
C PRO A 234 23.96 23.42 1.28
N LEU A 235 23.28 23.55 0.14
CA LEU A 235 23.89 23.58 -1.19
C LEU A 235 23.51 24.90 -1.87
N LYS A 236 24.52 25.64 -2.35
CA LYS A 236 24.34 26.87 -3.10
C LYS A 236 24.51 26.60 -4.58
N ARG A 237 23.60 27.11 -5.39
CA ARG A 237 23.74 27.08 -6.85
C ARG A 237 24.83 28.08 -7.27
N VAL A 238 25.82 27.62 -8.02
CA VAL A 238 26.90 28.44 -8.58
C VAL A 238 26.87 28.55 -10.10
N GLY A 239 26.19 27.63 -10.78
CA GLY A 239 25.96 27.69 -12.23
C GLY A 239 24.68 28.43 -12.60
N ALA A 240 24.41 28.53 -13.91
CA ALA A 240 23.18 29.11 -14.41
C ALA A 240 21.96 28.27 -13.98
N ARG A 241 20.78 28.91 -13.95
CA ARG A 241 19.53 28.23 -13.64
C ARG A 241 19.28 27.14 -14.70
N GLY A 242 19.18 25.89 -14.25
CA GLY A 242 18.98 24.72 -15.11
C GLY A 242 20.21 23.81 -15.24
N GLU A 243 21.42 24.31 -14.95
CA GLU A 243 22.66 23.51 -15.08
C GLU A 243 22.91 22.53 -13.93
N ASN A 244 22.15 22.66 -12.84
CA ASN A 244 22.26 21.82 -11.64
C ASN A 244 23.67 21.75 -11.02
N VAL A 245 24.45 22.83 -11.14
CA VAL A 245 25.76 22.96 -10.50
C VAL A 245 25.60 23.60 -9.11
N PHE A 246 25.97 22.86 -8.07
CA PHE A 246 25.87 23.27 -6.68
C PHE A 246 27.18 23.03 -5.92
N GLU A 247 27.44 23.89 -4.95
CA GLU A 247 28.54 23.75 -4.00
C GLU A 247 28.01 23.68 -2.56
N PRO A 248 28.63 22.88 -1.67
CA PRO A 248 28.34 22.93 -0.25
C PRO A 248 28.72 24.27 0.38
N ILE A 249 27.86 24.82 1.22
CA ILE A 249 28.13 26.01 2.03
C ILE A 249 27.77 25.77 3.50
N SER A 250 28.26 26.64 4.39
CA SER A 250 27.92 26.57 5.82
C SER A 250 26.46 27.01 6.08
N TRP A 251 25.93 26.61 7.23
CA TRP A 251 24.59 27.06 7.67
C TRP A 251 24.53 28.58 7.88
N ASP A 252 25.55 29.17 8.51
CA ASP A 252 25.60 30.62 8.75
C ASP A 252 25.57 31.39 7.42
N GLN A 253 26.41 31.00 6.46
CA GLN A 253 26.42 31.61 5.14
C GLN A 253 25.06 31.45 4.44
N ALA A 254 24.46 30.25 4.50
CA ALA A 254 23.17 30.00 3.86
C ALA A 254 22.07 30.89 4.44
N LEU A 255 22.00 30.99 5.78
CA LEU A 255 21.00 31.77 6.48
C LEU A 255 21.20 33.27 6.25
N ASP A 256 22.42 33.79 6.31
CA ASP A 256 22.75 35.19 6.07
C ASP A 256 22.42 35.60 4.63
N GLU A 257 22.82 34.80 3.63
CA GLU A 257 22.54 35.08 2.23
C GLU A 257 21.03 35.03 1.92
N ILE A 258 20.30 34.08 2.52
CA ILE A 258 18.83 34.00 2.37
C ILE A 258 18.18 35.21 3.04
N ALA A 259 18.57 35.57 4.26
CA ALA A 259 18.02 36.71 4.98
C ALA A 259 18.25 38.03 4.23
N ALA A 260 19.47 38.26 3.73
CA ALA A 260 19.80 39.46 2.95
C ALA A 260 18.97 39.55 1.65
N LYS A 261 18.82 38.43 0.92
CA LYS A 261 17.99 38.38 -0.30
C LYS A 261 16.52 38.62 0.00
N LEU A 262 15.99 37.99 1.05
CA LEU A 262 14.62 38.20 1.47
C LEU A 262 14.40 39.67 1.87
N ALA A 263 15.29 40.26 2.67
CA ALA A 263 15.19 41.67 3.07
C ALA A 263 15.11 42.61 1.85
N GLY A 264 15.97 42.41 0.85
CA GLY A 264 15.92 43.20 -0.40
C GLY A 264 14.63 42.98 -1.20
N VAL A 265 14.08 41.76 -1.23
CA VAL A 265 12.77 41.48 -1.85
C VAL A 265 11.66 42.24 -1.12
N ARG A 266 11.68 42.24 0.22
CA ARG A 266 10.69 42.95 1.03
C ARG A 266 10.73 44.45 0.80
N GLU A 267 11.93 45.04 0.80
CA GLU A 267 12.12 46.48 0.60
C GLU A 267 11.64 46.91 -0.79
N LYS A 268 11.97 46.12 -1.83
CA LYS A 268 11.67 46.48 -3.21
C LYS A 268 10.23 46.19 -3.64
N TYR A 269 9.64 45.09 -3.17
CA TYR A 269 8.37 44.58 -3.68
C TYR A 269 7.28 44.41 -2.61
N GLY A 270 7.60 44.72 -1.34
CA GLY A 270 6.66 44.56 -0.23
C GLY A 270 6.58 43.11 0.30
N PRO A 271 5.80 42.91 1.38
CA PRO A 271 5.69 41.60 2.05
C PRO A 271 5.01 40.53 1.18
N ASP A 272 4.07 40.92 0.31
CA ASP A 272 3.29 40.00 -0.53
C ASP A 272 4.15 39.31 -1.61
N ALA A 273 5.36 39.78 -1.88
CA ALA A 273 6.26 39.16 -2.85
C ALA A 273 6.80 37.79 -2.39
N LEU A 274 6.69 37.46 -1.10
CA LEU A 274 7.15 36.18 -0.57
C LEU A 274 6.02 35.14 -0.60
N GLY A 275 6.21 34.06 -1.36
CA GLY A 275 5.41 32.84 -1.27
C GLY A 275 6.12 31.75 -0.47
N ILE A 276 5.39 31.08 0.42
CA ILE A 276 5.89 29.96 1.22
C ILE A 276 5.07 28.71 0.89
N PHE A 277 5.75 27.64 0.49
CA PHE A 277 5.12 26.33 0.27
C PHE A 277 5.66 25.32 1.28
N THR A 278 4.78 24.69 2.06
CA THR A 278 5.17 23.74 3.11
C THR A 278 4.67 22.34 2.83
N GLY A 279 5.53 21.35 3.07
CA GLY A 279 5.15 19.96 3.01
C GLY A 279 4.31 19.55 4.22
N THR A 280 3.22 18.81 3.99
CA THR A 280 2.35 18.30 5.08
C THR A 280 3.08 17.36 6.06
N ARG A 281 4.22 16.79 5.66
CA ARG A 281 5.05 15.89 6.49
C ARG A 281 6.22 16.57 7.19
N THR A 282 6.30 17.90 7.13
CA THR A 282 7.33 18.70 7.84
C THR A 282 7.11 18.76 9.37
N GLY A 283 6.01 18.18 9.86
CA GLY A 283 5.64 18.12 11.27
C GLY A 283 4.68 19.24 11.67
N THR A 284 3.76 18.92 12.59
CA THR A 284 2.68 19.85 12.98
C THR A 284 3.22 21.14 13.58
N LEU A 285 4.23 21.06 14.46
CA LEU A 285 4.85 22.24 15.08
C LEU A 285 5.55 23.13 14.05
N THR A 286 6.21 22.55 13.06
CA THR A 286 6.87 23.33 12.01
C THR A 286 5.86 24.01 11.11
N ASN A 287 4.86 23.25 10.62
CA ASN A 287 3.87 23.76 9.67
C ASN A 287 2.90 24.75 10.32
N LYS A 288 2.26 24.37 11.44
CA LYS A 288 1.27 25.19 12.13
C LYS A 288 1.87 26.19 13.15
N GLY A 289 3.14 26.01 13.53
CA GLY A 289 3.85 26.89 14.46
C GLY A 289 4.87 27.75 13.74
N TYR A 290 6.11 27.25 13.56
CA TYR A 290 7.24 28.07 13.11
C TYR A 290 7.00 28.78 11.78
N ILE A 291 6.50 28.08 10.76
CA ILE A 291 6.27 28.69 9.44
C ILE A 291 5.13 29.70 9.50
N ARG A 292 4.07 29.39 10.26
CA ARG A 292 2.95 30.32 10.46
C ARG A 292 3.37 31.59 11.20
N ILE A 293 4.18 31.46 12.24
CA ILE A 293 4.72 32.60 12.99
C ILE A 293 5.63 33.42 12.09
N PHE A 294 6.53 32.78 11.35
CA PHE A 294 7.40 33.45 10.39
C PHE A 294 6.61 34.23 9.33
N SER A 295 5.59 33.63 8.73
CA SER A 295 4.78 34.32 7.71
C SER A 295 4.04 35.53 8.27
N GLN A 296 3.54 35.44 9.51
CA GLN A 296 2.88 36.55 10.21
C GLN A 296 3.85 37.68 10.55
N MET A 297 5.05 37.38 11.05
CA MET A 297 6.09 38.38 11.32
C MET A 297 6.62 39.04 10.05
N TRP A 298 6.73 38.26 8.97
CA TRP A 298 7.05 38.78 7.65
C TRP A 298 5.94 39.70 7.12
N GLY A 299 4.68 39.32 7.35
CA GLY A 299 3.48 39.99 6.86
C GLY A 299 2.97 39.44 5.53
N THR A 300 3.41 38.25 5.08
CA THR A 300 2.91 37.66 3.82
C THR A 300 1.65 36.83 4.07
N PRO A 301 0.58 37.03 3.28
CA PRO A 301 -0.57 36.14 3.27
C PRO A 301 -0.32 34.86 2.45
N ASN A 302 0.75 34.83 1.65
CA ASN A 302 1.00 33.80 0.64
C ASN A 302 1.69 32.57 1.24
N VAL A 303 0.94 31.83 2.07
CA VAL A 303 1.37 30.55 2.64
C VAL A 303 0.45 29.46 2.16
N GLU A 304 1.02 28.45 1.50
CA GLU A 304 0.30 27.29 1.02
C GLU A 304 1.00 25.99 1.42
N THR A 305 0.22 24.92 1.43
CA THR A 305 0.61 23.56 1.79
C THR A 305 0.19 22.59 0.68
N THR A 306 0.26 21.28 0.91
CA THR A 306 -0.25 20.31 -0.08
C THR A 306 -1.77 20.20 -0.11
N GLU A 307 -2.51 20.92 0.73
CA GLU A 307 -3.96 20.79 0.90
C GLU A 307 -4.81 21.05 -0.36
N PRO A 308 -4.52 22.07 -1.21
CA PRO A 308 -5.29 22.31 -2.43
C PRO A 308 -5.29 21.14 -3.41
N TYR A 309 -4.22 20.35 -3.40
CA TYR A 309 -4.08 19.15 -4.23
C TYR A 309 -4.75 17.91 -3.61
N CYS A 310 -5.27 18.00 -2.38
CA CYS A 310 -5.73 16.84 -1.62
C CYS A 310 -7.09 17.06 -0.96
N SER A 311 -7.19 17.92 0.06
CA SER A 311 -8.34 17.92 0.98
C SER A 311 -9.08 19.25 1.10
N SER A 312 -8.65 20.31 0.42
CA SER A 312 -9.33 21.61 0.45
C SER A 312 -10.80 21.55 0.02
N GLY A 313 -11.11 20.89 -1.11
CA GLY A 313 -12.50 20.75 -1.57
C GLY A 313 -13.39 20.05 -0.54
N LYS A 314 -12.88 18.98 0.07
CA LYS A 314 -13.53 18.25 1.17
C LYS A 314 -13.76 19.15 2.38
N ASN A 315 -12.74 19.89 2.83
CA ASN A 315 -12.87 20.76 4.01
C ASN A 315 -13.85 21.92 3.79
N ILE A 316 -13.88 22.49 2.58
CA ILE A 316 -14.86 23.53 2.19
C ILE A 316 -16.27 22.94 2.26
N ALA A 317 -16.49 21.76 1.67
CA ALA A 317 -17.80 21.10 1.71
C ALA A 317 -18.26 20.81 3.16
N TYR A 318 -17.38 20.25 4.00
CA TYR A 318 -17.68 20.04 5.43
C TYR A 318 -18.01 21.35 6.16
N THR A 319 -17.25 22.40 5.92
CA THR A 319 -17.48 23.70 6.58
C THR A 319 -18.81 24.32 6.14
N LEU A 320 -19.15 24.25 4.85
CA LEU A 320 -20.41 24.79 4.32
C LEU A 320 -21.63 24.02 4.82
N VAL A 321 -21.51 22.70 5.03
CA VAL A 321 -22.64 21.83 5.39
C VAL A 321 -22.77 21.63 6.91
N GLN A 322 -21.65 21.49 7.62
CA GLN A 322 -21.60 21.13 9.05
C GLN A 322 -21.02 22.26 9.93
N GLY A 323 -20.53 23.35 9.34
CA GLY A 323 -19.90 24.45 10.07
C GLY A 323 -18.49 24.18 10.58
N VAL A 324 -17.97 22.95 10.42
CA VAL A 324 -16.64 22.54 10.87
C VAL A 324 -15.97 21.66 9.83
N GLY A 325 -14.64 21.73 9.72
CA GLY A 325 -13.86 20.86 8.86
C GLY A 325 -13.57 19.50 9.51
N GLY A 326 -13.70 18.41 8.74
CA GLY A 326 -13.38 17.05 9.17
C GLY A 326 -14.63 16.19 9.41
N SER A 327 -14.44 14.87 9.46
CA SER A 327 -15.52 13.93 9.75
C SER A 327 -15.71 13.76 11.27
N GLY A 328 -16.95 13.62 11.72
CA GLY A 328 -17.27 13.30 13.12
C GLY A 328 -16.94 11.86 13.54
N ASN A 329 -16.60 10.98 12.60
CA ASN A 329 -16.45 9.56 12.85
C ASN A 329 -15.06 9.22 13.41
N SER A 330 -15.03 8.20 14.26
CA SER A 330 -13.86 7.65 14.92
C SER A 330 -13.55 6.23 14.43
N TYR A 331 -12.26 5.92 14.27
CA TYR A 331 -11.78 4.56 14.02
C TYR A 331 -11.89 3.70 15.28
N VAL A 332 -13.11 3.30 15.63
CA VAL A 332 -13.45 2.39 16.74
C VAL A 332 -14.54 1.42 16.30
N GLU A 333 -14.64 0.28 16.99
CA GLU A 333 -15.59 -0.79 16.65
C GLU A 333 -17.06 -0.38 16.83
N ASP A 334 -17.32 0.57 17.73
CA ASP A 334 -18.66 1.08 18.05
C ASP A 334 -19.12 2.25 17.15
N ASP A 335 -18.26 2.72 16.25
CA ASP A 335 -18.58 3.79 15.29
C ASP A 335 -18.38 3.28 13.87
N LEU A 336 -17.20 3.46 13.27
CA LEU A 336 -16.93 2.95 11.93
C LEU A 336 -17.08 1.43 11.84
N GLY A 337 -16.73 0.70 12.90
CA GLY A 337 -16.92 -0.76 12.94
C GLY A 337 -18.38 -1.19 13.15
N ALA A 338 -19.30 -0.28 13.50
CA ALA A 338 -20.72 -0.58 13.72
C ALA A 338 -21.58 -0.46 12.46
N ALA A 339 -21.00 0.04 11.37
CA ALA A 339 -21.72 0.15 10.10
C ALA A 339 -22.15 -1.22 9.56
N GLU A 340 -23.41 -1.29 9.09
CA GLU A 340 -23.99 -2.45 8.39
C GLU A 340 -23.74 -2.39 6.87
N LEU A 341 -23.39 -1.19 6.37
CA LEU A 341 -23.05 -0.93 4.98
C LEU A 341 -21.84 -0.01 4.89
N TYR A 342 -20.84 -0.42 4.13
CA TYR A 342 -19.65 0.37 3.81
C TYR A 342 -19.71 0.80 2.35
N VAL A 343 -19.73 2.12 2.10
CA VAL A 343 -19.68 2.68 0.75
C VAL A 343 -18.38 3.44 0.58
N TYR A 344 -17.54 2.98 -0.34
CA TYR A 344 -16.30 3.67 -0.73
C TYR A 344 -16.52 4.35 -2.07
N ILE A 345 -16.30 5.66 -2.15
CA ILE A 345 -16.45 6.43 -3.39
C ILE A 345 -15.09 7.02 -3.75
N GLY A 346 -14.48 6.50 -4.82
CA GLY A 346 -13.16 6.94 -5.29
C GLY A 346 -12.04 6.71 -4.28
N ASP A 347 -12.18 5.74 -3.36
CA ASP A 347 -11.30 5.60 -2.21
C ASP A 347 -10.62 4.23 -2.12
N ASN A 348 -9.42 4.15 -2.67
CA ASN A 348 -8.59 2.95 -2.64
C ASN A 348 -7.83 2.80 -1.32
N GLN A 349 -8.53 2.56 -0.22
CA GLN A 349 -7.94 2.43 1.10
C GLN A 349 -7.01 1.24 1.25
N ALA A 350 -7.25 0.12 0.57
CA ALA A 350 -6.44 -1.08 0.69
C ALA A 350 -4.96 -0.84 0.30
N GLU A 351 -4.68 0.01 -0.67
CA GLU A 351 -3.31 0.33 -1.11
C GLU A 351 -2.75 1.58 -0.41
N THR A 352 -3.59 2.60 -0.27
CA THR A 352 -3.15 3.89 0.28
C THR A 352 -3.05 3.85 1.81
N ARG A 353 -3.94 3.12 2.48
CA ARG A 353 -4.13 3.05 3.93
C ARG A 353 -4.37 1.61 4.45
N PRO A 354 -3.52 0.63 4.07
CA PRO A 354 -3.77 -0.80 4.28
C PRO A 354 -4.04 -1.20 5.73
N VAL A 355 -3.39 -0.56 6.71
CA VAL A 355 -3.55 -0.91 8.13
C VAL A 355 -4.96 -0.57 8.62
N HIS A 356 -5.45 0.63 8.31
CA HIS A 356 -6.79 1.05 8.72
C HIS A 356 -7.86 0.34 7.90
N PHE A 357 -7.62 0.13 6.61
CA PHE A 357 -8.51 -0.68 5.78
C PHE A 357 -8.63 -2.10 6.31
N GLY A 358 -7.52 -2.75 6.68
CA GLY A 358 -7.52 -4.09 7.25
C GLY A 358 -8.31 -4.16 8.56
N MET A 359 -8.16 -3.15 9.43
CA MET A 359 -8.92 -3.04 10.67
C MET A 359 -10.43 -2.87 10.43
N ILE A 360 -10.82 -1.94 9.55
CA ILE A 360 -12.23 -1.71 9.21
C ILE A 360 -12.84 -2.95 8.54
N ASN A 361 -12.11 -3.57 7.61
CA ASN A 361 -12.58 -4.74 6.89
C ASN A 361 -12.70 -5.96 7.82
N ASP A 362 -11.87 -6.08 8.86
CA ASP A 362 -12.03 -7.10 9.91
C ASP A 362 -13.35 -6.92 10.67
N TRP A 363 -13.67 -5.69 11.11
CA TRP A 363 -14.95 -5.39 11.77
C TRP A 363 -16.14 -5.66 10.85
N ARG A 364 -16.08 -5.21 9.61
CA ARG A 364 -17.10 -5.48 8.58
C ARG A 364 -17.35 -6.98 8.43
N LEU A 365 -16.30 -7.78 8.26
CA LEU A 365 -16.42 -9.22 8.04
C LEU A 365 -17.03 -9.93 9.26
N LYS A 366 -16.62 -9.56 10.47
CA LYS A 366 -17.19 -10.10 11.72
C LYS A 366 -18.68 -9.81 11.87
N LYS A 367 -19.14 -8.65 11.39
CA LYS A 367 -20.56 -8.26 11.43
C LYS A 367 -21.35 -8.71 10.20
N GLY A 368 -20.70 -9.30 9.19
CA GLY A 368 -21.36 -9.66 7.94
C GLY A 368 -21.85 -8.46 7.10
N ALA A 369 -21.27 -7.27 7.33
CA ALA A 369 -21.69 -6.03 6.70
C ALA A 369 -21.34 -5.97 5.21
N LYS A 370 -22.21 -5.35 4.42
CA LYS A 370 -22.03 -5.23 2.96
C LYS A 370 -21.06 -4.12 2.60
N MET A 371 -20.33 -4.30 1.51
CA MET A 371 -19.40 -3.30 0.98
C MET A 371 -19.67 -3.01 -0.49
N VAL A 372 -19.86 -1.74 -0.80
CA VAL A 372 -19.99 -1.22 -2.16
C VAL A 372 -18.79 -0.31 -2.44
N VAL A 373 -18.17 -0.50 -3.59
CA VAL A 373 -17.05 0.34 -4.05
C VAL A 373 -17.45 1.01 -5.36
N VAL A 374 -17.39 2.33 -5.38
CA VAL A 374 -17.68 3.20 -6.53
C VAL A 374 -16.36 3.79 -7.00
N ASP A 375 -15.62 2.99 -7.78
CA ASP A 375 -14.33 3.38 -8.32
C ASP A 375 -14.38 3.24 -9.85
N PRO A 376 -13.84 4.19 -10.64
CA PRO A 376 -13.81 4.07 -12.10
C PRO A 376 -12.91 2.92 -12.60
N ARG A 377 -12.01 2.44 -11.74
CA ARG A 377 -11.13 1.28 -11.99
C ARG A 377 -11.36 0.22 -10.93
N PHE A 378 -11.13 -1.05 -11.27
CA PHE A 378 -11.18 -2.14 -10.30
C PHE A 378 -9.93 -2.13 -9.40
N THR A 379 -10.06 -1.59 -8.18
CA THR A 379 -8.94 -1.44 -7.22
C THR A 379 -8.79 -2.67 -6.32
N VAL A 380 -7.68 -2.75 -5.55
CA VAL A 380 -7.56 -3.77 -4.49
C VAL A 380 -8.69 -3.62 -3.45
N THR A 381 -9.16 -2.40 -3.21
CA THR A 381 -10.34 -2.14 -2.37
C THR A 381 -11.61 -2.73 -2.99
N ALA A 382 -11.83 -2.50 -4.30
CA ALA A 382 -12.94 -3.09 -5.06
C ALA A 382 -12.94 -4.63 -5.01
N SER A 383 -11.78 -5.27 -5.02
CA SER A 383 -11.67 -6.74 -4.90
C SER A 383 -12.25 -7.32 -3.60
N LYS A 384 -12.47 -6.48 -2.57
CA LYS A 384 -13.06 -6.88 -1.29
C LYS A 384 -14.55 -6.57 -1.19
N ALA A 385 -15.11 -5.84 -2.14
CA ALA A 385 -16.50 -5.43 -2.16
C ALA A 385 -17.46 -6.59 -2.48
N ASP A 386 -18.71 -6.44 -2.05
CA ASP A 386 -19.85 -7.21 -2.54
C ASP A 386 -20.30 -6.70 -3.91
N LYS A 387 -20.19 -5.38 -4.15
CA LYS A 387 -20.53 -4.74 -5.42
C LYS A 387 -19.49 -3.69 -5.82
N HIS A 388 -19.07 -3.72 -7.07
CA HIS A 388 -18.26 -2.67 -7.69
C HIS A 388 -19.09 -1.91 -8.72
N LEU A 389 -19.12 -0.58 -8.61
CA LEU A 389 -19.78 0.31 -9.54
C LEU A 389 -18.70 1.10 -10.31
N ALA A 390 -18.44 0.67 -11.54
CA ALA A 390 -17.46 1.30 -12.42
C ALA A 390 -18.03 2.56 -13.09
N ILE A 391 -18.09 3.67 -12.34
CA ILE A 391 -18.53 4.95 -12.89
C ILE A 391 -17.53 5.52 -13.90
N ARG A 392 -18.00 6.36 -14.82
CA ARG A 392 -17.09 7.19 -15.63
C ARG A 392 -16.41 8.22 -14.72
N PRO A 393 -15.09 8.49 -14.88
CA PRO A 393 -14.43 9.58 -14.16
C PRO A 393 -15.21 10.89 -14.31
N GLY A 394 -15.52 11.56 -13.18
CA GLY A 394 -16.37 12.75 -13.12
C GLY A 394 -17.88 12.50 -13.06
N GLY A 395 -18.35 11.24 -13.09
CA GLY A 395 -19.76 10.86 -12.98
C GLY A 395 -20.25 10.61 -11.54
N ASP A 396 -19.41 10.85 -10.55
CA ASP A 396 -19.69 10.67 -9.12
C ASP A 396 -20.78 11.64 -8.61
N MET A 397 -20.77 12.88 -9.08
CA MET A 397 -21.83 13.85 -8.78
C MET A 397 -23.18 13.40 -9.33
N ALA A 398 -23.21 12.93 -10.58
CA ALA A 398 -24.44 12.41 -11.20
C ALA A 398 -25.00 11.21 -10.41
N LEU A 399 -24.12 10.27 -10.02
CA LEU A 399 -24.51 9.15 -9.16
C LEU A 399 -25.08 9.63 -7.81
N SER A 400 -24.43 10.61 -7.17
CA SER A 400 -24.88 11.14 -5.88
C SER A 400 -26.26 11.80 -5.96
N LEU A 401 -26.51 12.57 -7.03
CA LEU A 401 -27.80 13.20 -7.29
C LEU A 401 -28.89 12.15 -7.60
N ALA A 402 -28.55 11.11 -8.37
CA ALA A 402 -29.45 10.01 -8.66
C ALA A 402 -29.84 9.20 -7.42
N ILE A 403 -28.89 8.95 -6.52
CA ILE A 403 -29.15 8.30 -5.23
C ILE A 403 -30.08 9.18 -4.38
N ALA A 404 -29.81 10.49 -4.31
CA ALA A 404 -30.65 11.42 -3.57
C ALA A 404 -32.09 11.45 -4.11
N HIS A 405 -32.26 11.51 -5.43
CA HIS A 405 -33.57 11.43 -6.07
C HIS A 405 -34.29 10.14 -5.73
N HIS A 406 -33.62 8.99 -5.84
CA HIS A 406 -34.22 7.69 -5.54
C HIS A 406 -34.68 7.59 -4.07
N ILE A 407 -33.85 8.05 -3.13
CA ILE A 407 -34.19 8.07 -1.70
C ILE A 407 -35.44 8.92 -1.44
N LEU A 408 -35.48 10.13 -2.01
CA LEU A 408 -36.57 11.07 -1.77
C LEU A 408 -37.86 10.66 -2.47
N ALA A 409 -37.79 10.12 -3.69
CA ALA A 409 -38.97 9.69 -4.46
C ALA A 409 -39.65 8.44 -3.89
N ASN A 410 -38.94 7.67 -3.05
CA ASN A 410 -39.45 6.46 -2.41
C ASN A 410 -39.57 6.60 -0.88
N ASP A 411 -39.51 7.84 -0.36
CA ASP A 411 -39.63 8.13 1.08
C ASP A 411 -38.67 7.32 1.99
N LEU A 412 -37.44 7.04 1.50
CA LEU A 412 -36.43 6.22 2.21
C LEU A 412 -35.54 7.03 3.16
N HIS A 413 -35.77 8.33 3.32
CA HIS A 413 -35.02 9.20 4.21
C HIS A 413 -35.62 9.19 5.63
N ASP A 414 -34.82 9.50 6.63
CA ASP A 414 -35.34 9.79 7.98
C ASP A 414 -36.01 11.18 7.98
N ALA A 415 -37.32 11.19 7.77
CA ALA A 415 -38.11 12.41 7.71
C ALA A 415 -38.01 13.24 9.00
N LYS A 416 -37.94 12.60 10.17
CA LYS A 416 -37.82 13.30 11.45
C LYS A 416 -36.46 13.97 11.56
N PHE A 417 -35.39 13.27 11.19
CA PHE A 417 -34.05 13.85 11.18
C PHE A 417 -33.97 15.06 10.24
N CYS A 418 -34.53 14.95 9.03
CA CYS A 418 -34.56 16.06 8.08
C CYS A 418 -35.31 17.28 8.64
N GLN A 419 -36.48 17.08 9.26
CA GLN A 419 -37.27 18.15 9.86
C GLN A 419 -36.55 18.83 11.04
N ASP A 420 -35.92 18.03 11.91
CA ASP A 420 -35.31 18.53 13.14
C ASP A 420 -33.92 19.15 12.91
N TRP A 421 -33.15 18.66 11.93
CA TRP A 421 -31.71 18.93 11.83
C TRP A 421 -31.21 19.43 10.46
N VAL A 422 -32.04 19.43 9.40
CA VAL A 422 -31.59 19.80 8.05
C VAL A 422 -32.30 21.05 7.55
N ILE A 423 -31.59 22.18 7.54
CA ILE A 423 -32.12 23.46 7.03
C ILE A 423 -32.34 23.37 5.52
N GLY A 424 -33.57 23.65 5.07
CA GLY A 424 -33.91 23.74 3.65
C GLY A 424 -34.02 22.41 2.90
N TRP A 425 -34.20 21.28 3.61
CA TRP A 425 -34.28 19.97 2.97
C TRP A 425 -35.44 19.82 1.98
N GLU A 426 -36.60 20.43 2.24
CA GLU A 426 -37.75 20.41 1.32
C GLU A 426 -37.45 21.15 0.01
N LYS A 427 -36.80 22.32 0.12
CA LYS A 427 -36.34 23.08 -1.06
C LYS A 427 -35.34 22.28 -1.88
N TRP A 428 -34.45 21.53 -1.22
CA TRP A 428 -33.52 20.64 -1.89
C TRP A 428 -34.23 19.48 -2.59
N ARG A 429 -35.21 18.84 -1.93
CA ARG A 429 -36.03 17.78 -2.53
C ARG A 429 -36.74 18.27 -3.79
N ASP A 430 -37.42 19.40 -3.70
CA ASP A 430 -38.19 19.97 -4.81
C ASP A 430 -37.26 20.33 -5.98
N PHE A 431 -36.06 20.84 -5.68
CA PHE A 431 -35.02 21.07 -6.67
C PHE A 431 -34.62 19.76 -7.37
N ILE A 432 -34.28 18.72 -6.60
CA ILE A 432 -33.87 17.40 -7.15
C ILE A 432 -34.94 16.83 -8.07
N PHE A 433 -36.21 16.91 -7.70
CA PHE A 433 -37.33 16.45 -8.54
C PHE A 433 -37.51 17.31 -9.79
N SER A 434 -37.39 18.64 -9.68
CA SER A 434 -37.51 19.55 -10.83
C SER A 434 -36.45 19.32 -11.91
N GLN A 435 -35.24 18.91 -11.49
CA GLN A 435 -34.13 18.65 -12.40
C GLN A 435 -34.18 17.23 -13.01
N GLY A 436 -34.99 16.33 -12.47
CA GLY A 436 -35.14 14.98 -13.00
C GLY A 436 -33.86 14.15 -12.92
N TYR A 437 -33.09 14.26 -11.83
CA TYR A 437 -31.89 13.45 -11.61
C TYR A 437 -32.22 11.98 -11.31
N THR A 438 -32.84 11.27 -12.25
CA THR A 438 -33.21 9.86 -12.08
C THR A 438 -31.99 8.93 -12.25
N PRO A 439 -31.97 7.75 -11.60
CA PRO A 439 -30.95 6.71 -11.81
C PRO A 439 -30.77 6.24 -13.25
#